data_AF-A0A3Q3DH39-F1
#
_entry.id   AF-A0A3Q3DH39-F1
#
_cell.length_a   1.000
_cell.length_b   1.000
_cell.length_c   1.000
_cell.angle_alpha   90.00
_cell.angle_beta   90.00
_cell.angle_gamma   90.00
#
_symmetry.space_group_name_H-M   'P 1'
#
loop_
_entity.id
_entity.type
_entity.pdbx_description
1 polymer ?
#
loop_
_entity_poly.entity_id
_entity_poly.type
_entity_poly.pdbx_seq_one_letter_code
_entity_poly.pdbx_strand_id
1 'polypeptide(L)'
;MNYIRETCGCCDCEKRCGALDIVFVIDSSESVGLTNFTLEKNFVINTINRLGSLAKDPESETGTRVGVVQYSHSGTFQAIRLDDPKIDSLSAFKDAVKRMEWIAGGTWTPSALKYAYDNLIRDSRRAKANVTVVVITDGRFDPRDDDSLLTYLCSDPSVDVSAIGIGDMFDQIEENEILKSIACQRDGRVLGMRRFADLVAEEFIDKIETVLCPGTRCSPDTIPAVASCVQRPVDVVFLLDGSERMGLENHRRAKEFIENMARRLTLANGPSDERNARFALVQYGSPTEQRVEFPLTHNLTVISDSLARVTYMDSSSALGNAIIHAVNNVGNRLARRNAELAFVFITDGITSSEQLEEGVSSMKRAEGVPTVIALGSDTDEEVLRKVALGDMSSIFRGDDYAVLNKPSFFERFIRWIC
;
A
#
# COMPACT_ATOMS: atom_id res chain seq x y z
N MET A 1 8.14 -11.66 20.11
CA MET A 1 7.22 -10.53 20.38
C MET A 1 7.04 -9.81 19.07
N ASN A 2 5.86 -9.91 18.47
CA ASN A 2 5.53 -9.13 17.27
C ASN A 2 5.39 -7.68 17.73
N TYR A 3 6.18 -6.78 17.15
CA TYR A 3 6.00 -5.34 17.31
C TYR A 3 4.70 -4.98 16.60
N ILE A 4 3.58 -5.06 17.34
CA ILE A 4 2.33 -4.47 16.90
C ILE A 4 2.51 -2.98 17.10
N ARG A 5 2.83 -2.29 16.00
CA ARG A 5 2.73 -0.83 15.94
C ARG A 5 1.25 -0.52 16.19
N GLU A 6 0.92 0.01 17.37
CA GLU A 6 -0.31 0.78 17.51
C GLU A 6 -0.10 2.03 16.66
N THR A 7 -0.37 1.90 15.36
CA THR A 7 -0.47 3.03 14.45
C THR A 7 -1.61 3.91 14.95
N CYS A 8 -1.26 4.87 15.81
CA CYS A 8 -2.16 5.96 16.15
C CYS A 8 -2.36 6.74 14.86
N GLY A 9 -3.48 6.46 14.20
CA GLY A 9 -3.78 6.87 12.84
C GLY A 9 -3.67 8.37 12.66
N CYS A 10 -2.95 8.79 11.64
CA CYS A 10 -2.94 10.15 11.18
C CYS A 10 -2.93 10.18 9.66
N CYS A 11 -4.17 10.24 9.16
CA CYS A 11 -4.64 10.45 7.81
C CYS A 11 -3.64 10.09 6.71
N ASP A 12 -3.63 8.82 6.32
CA ASP A 12 -3.80 8.59 4.88
C ASP A 12 -4.92 9.53 4.44
N CYS A 13 -4.82 10.18 3.28
CA CYS A 13 -6.08 10.48 2.59
C CYS A 13 -6.66 9.11 2.23
N GLU A 14 -7.18 8.38 3.24
CA GLU A 14 -8.09 7.29 3.06
C GLU A 14 -9.11 7.90 2.13
N LYS A 15 -9.20 7.36 0.91
CA LYS A 15 -10.31 7.69 0.04
C LYS A 15 -11.54 7.25 0.81
N ARG A 16 -12.10 8.18 1.59
CA ARG A 16 -13.34 7.97 2.33
C ARG A 16 -14.42 8.11 1.29
N CYS A 17 -14.67 6.99 0.65
CA CYS A 17 -15.91 6.79 -0.06
C CYS A 17 -17.04 7.01 0.95
N GLY A 18 -18.18 7.48 0.47
CA GLY A 18 -19.41 7.42 1.28
C GLY A 18 -19.71 5.97 1.67
N ALA A 19 -20.91 5.70 2.16
CA ALA A 19 -21.36 4.31 2.24
C ALA A 19 -21.22 3.66 0.85
N LEU A 20 -20.38 2.64 0.73
CA LEU A 20 -20.07 1.96 -0.52
C LEU A 20 -20.23 0.45 -0.31
N ASP A 21 -21.03 -0.19 -1.15
CA ASP A 21 -21.21 -1.63 -1.17
C ASP A 21 -20.57 -2.16 -2.47
N ILE A 22 -19.51 -2.95 -2.34
CA ILE A 22 -18.76 -3.50 -3.48
C ILE A 22 -19.05 -4.99 -3.59
N VAL A 23 -19.47 -5.46 -4.76
CA VAL A 23 -19.62 -6.88 -5.04
C VAL A 23 -18.66 -7.30 -6.14
N PHE A 24 -17.75 -8.23 -5.83
CA PHE A 24 -16.92 -8.88 -6.84
C PHE A 24 -17.61 -10.14 -7.35
N VAL A 25 -17.73 -10.29 -8.66
CA VAL A 25 -18.19 -11.51 -9.32
C VAL A 25 -16.97 -12.10 -10.03
N ILE A 26 -16.46 -13.21 -9.53
CA ILE A 26 -15.18 -13.81 -9.93
C ILE A 26 -15.38 -15.17 -10.59
N ASP A 27 -14.58 -15.45 -11.61
CA ASP A 27 -14.74 -16.60 -12.50
C ASP A 27 -13.92 -17.79 -11.99
N SER A 28 -14.59 -18.87 -11.60
CA SER A 28 -13.97 -20.10 -11.10
C SER A 28 -14.10 -21.25 -12.09
N SER A 29 -14.32 -20.94 -13.37
CA SER A 29 -14.43 -21.92 -14.44
C SER A 29 -13.13 -22.70 -14.67
N GLU A 30 -13.23 -23.76 -15.47
CA GLU A 30 -12.09 -24.59 -15.84
C GLU A 30 -11.06 -23.86 -16.71
N SER A 31 -11.50 -22.94 -17.58
CA SER A 31 -10.63 -22.16 -18.48
C SER A 31 -9.74 -21.17 -17.73
N VAL A 32 -10.23 -20.62 -16.62
CA VAL A 32 -9.43 -19.78 -15.71
C VAL A 32 -8.33 -20.62 -15.05
N GLY A 33 -8.69 -21.75 -14.42
CA GLY A 33 -7.76 -22.62 -13.71
C GLY A 33 -7.30 -22.09 -12.34
N LEU A 34 -6.79 -22.99 -11.49
CA LEU A 34 -6.46 -22.71 -10.09
C LEU A 34 -5.47 -21.54 -9.89
N THR A 35 -4.44 -21.45 -10.74
CA THR A 35 -3.41 -20.40 -10.63
C THR A 35 -4.00 -19.02 -10.88
N ASN A 36 -4.80 -18.86 -11.94
CA ASN A 36 -5.41 -17.58 -12.29
C ASN A 36 -6.52 -17.22 -11.30
N PHE A 37 -7.32 -18.19 -10.86
CA PHE A 37 -8.29 -17.99 -9.79
C PHE A 37 -7.64 -17.47 -8.49
N THR A 38 -6.42 -17.93 -8.18
CA THR A 38 -5.64 -17.40 -7.06
C THR A 38 -5.25 -15.93 -7.26
N LEU A 39 -4.93 -15.52 -8.50
CA LEU A 39 -4.65 -14.12 -8.84
C LEU A 39 -5.90 -13.24 -8.71
N GLU A 40 -7.08 -13.73 -9.11
CA GLU A 40 -8.35 -13.03 -8.90
C GLU A 40 -8.64 -12.81 -7.41
N LYS A 41 -8.46 -13.85 -6.57
CA LYS A 41 -8.59 -13.72 -5.11
C LYS A 41 -7.65 -12.66 -4.54
N ASN A 42 -6.39 -12.67 -4.99
CA ASN A 42 -5.39 -11.69 -4.55
C ASN A 42 -5.76 -10.27 -5.01
N PHE A 43 -6.30 -10.11 -6.21
CA PHE A 43 -6.80 -8.84 -6.70
C PHE A 43 -7.94 -8.29 -5.84
N VAL A 44 -8.94 -9.12 -5.50
CA VAL A 44 -10.04 -8.75 -4.59
C VAL A 44 -9.47 -8.28 -3.24
N ILE A 45 -8.55 -9.07 -2.66
CA ILE A 45 -7.91 -8.73 -1.38
C ILE A 45 -7.13 -7.41 -1.46
N ASN A 46 -6.33 -7.22 -2.51
CA ASN A 46 -5.46 -6.05 -2.66
C ASN A 46 -6.27 -4.77 -2.93
N THR A 47 -7.34 -4.87 -3.71
CA THR A 47 -8.26 -3.75 -3.96
C THR A 47 -8.90 -3.27 -2.67
N ILE A 48 -9.41 -4.20 -1.84
CA ILE A 48 -10.02 -3.84 -0.55
C ILE A 48 -8.99 -3.35 0.47
N ASN A 49 -7.77 -3.90 0.47
CA ASN A 49 -6.67 -3.36 1.28
C ASN A 49 -6.38 -1.90 0.98
N ARG A 50 -6.44 -1.51 -0.30
CA ARG A 50 -6.18 -0.13 -0.71
C ARG A 50 -7.30 0.83 -0.36
N LEU A 51 -8.56 0.38 -0.41
CA LEU A 51 -9.71 1.22 -0.02
C LEU A 51 -9.74 1.53 1.49
N GLY A 52 -8.97 0.81 2.31
CA GLY A 52 -8.59 1.17 3.69
C GLY A 52 -9.71 1.20 4.74
N SER A 53 -10.99 1.19 4.34
CA SER A 53 -12.12 1.50 5.21
C SER A 53 -13.27 0.48 5.08
N LEU A 54 -13.07 -0.74 5.59
CA LEU A 54 -14.18 -1.68 5.76
C LEU A 54 -15.08 -1.22 6.93
N ALA A 55 -16.39 -1.23 6.71
CA ALA A 55 -17.37 -0.99 7.75
C ALA A 55 -17.30 -2.13 8.79
N LYS A 56 -17.02 -1.77 10.05
CA LYS A 56 -16.97 -2.75 11.17
C LYS A 56 -18.36 -3.28 11.55
N ASP A 57 -19.40 -2.49 11.29
CA ASP A 57 -20.79 -2.84 11.52
C ASP A 57 -21.51 -2.87 10.16
N PRO A 58 -22.17 -3.99 9.79
CA PRO A 58 -23.00 -4.09 8.58
C PRO A 58 -24.06 -2.99 8.43
N GLU A 59 -24.54 -2.42 9.55
CA GLU A 59 -25.55 -1.34 9.60
C GLU A 59 -24.94 0.07 9.60
N SER A 60 -23.61 0.20 9.58
CA SER A 60 -22.94 1.50 9.58
C SER A 60 -23.34 2.36 8.38
N GLU A 61 -23.76 3.61 8.63
CA GLU A 61 -24.07 4.60 7.59
C GLU A 61 -22.83 5.12 6.83
N THR A 62 -21.62 4.67 7.20
CA THR A 62 -20.34 5.03 6.56
C THR A 62 -19.42 3.81 6.41
N GLY A 63 -18.45 3.88 5.49
CA GLY A 63 -17.49 2.79 5.25
C GLY A 63 -17.94 1.79 4.17
N THR A 64 -17.02 0.93 3.78
CA THR A 64 -17.16 -0.01 2.65
C THR A 64 -17.61 -1.38 3.14
N ARG A 65 -18.64 -1.97 2.52
CA ARG A 65 -18.99 -3.39 2.68
C ARG A 65 -18.64 -4.14 1.41
N VAL A 66 -18.18 -5.37 1.55
CA VAL A 66 -17.66 -6.13 0.42
C VAL A 66 -18.28 -7.51 0.39
N GLY A 67 -18.83 -7.86 -0.78
CA GLY A 67 -19.29 -9.19 -1.11
C GLY A 67 -18.46 -9.78 -2.24
N VAL A 68 -18.38 -11.10 -2.28
CA VAL A 68 -17.70 -11.84 -3.35
C VAL A 68 -18.62 -12.98 -3.77
N VAL A 69 -18.86 -13.14 -5.06
CA VAL A 69 -19.55 -14.28 -5.66
C VAL A 69 -18.54 -14.96 -6.57
N GLN A 70 -18.20 -16.21 -6.27
CA GLN A 70 -17.57 -17.07 -7.27
C GLN A 70 -18.61 -17.92 -7.97
N TYR A 71 -18.41 -18.15 -9.26
CA TYR A 71 -19.27 -18.99 -10.08
C TYR A 71 -18.44 -19.93 -10.95
N SER A 72 -19.04 -21.04 -11.36
CA SER A 72 -18.55 -21.83 -12.49
C SER A 72 -19.71 -22.29 -13.37
N HIS A 73 -20.21 -23.51 -13.16
CA HIS A 73 -21.29 -24.11 -13.92
C HIS A 73 -22.68 -23.90 -13.30
N SER A 74 -23.72 -24.35 -14.00
CA SER A 74 -25.13 -24.27 -13.60
C SER A 74 -25.38 -24.51 -12.11
N GLY A 75 -25.90 -23.48 -11.43
CA GLY A 75 -26.33 -23.57 -10.03
C GLY A 75 -25.19 -23.56 -9.01
N THR A 76 -23.93 -23.46 -9.46
CA THR A 76 -22.76 -23.54 -8.60
C THR A 76 -22.22 -22.15 -8.31
N PHE A 77 -22.75 -21.57 -7.23
CA PHE A 77 -22.38 -20.26 -6.71
C PHE A 77 -21.92 -20.39 -5.26
N GLN A 78 -20.81 -19.75 -4.91
CA GLN A 78 -20.43 -19.56 -3.51
C GLN A 78 -20.22 -18.07 -3.27
N ALA A 79 -20.82 -17.56 -2.19
CA ALA A 79 -20.80 -16.14 -1.91
C ALA A 79 -20.38 -15.81 -0.47
N ILE A 80 -19.63 -14.72 -0.36
CA ILE A 80 -19.47 -13.93 0.86
C ILE A 80 -20.46 -12.76 0.72
N ARG A 81 -21.44 -12.68 1.62
CA ARG A 81 -22.50 -11.66 1.54
C ARG A 81 -22.02 -10.32 2.12
N LEU A 82 -22.63 -9.22 1.66
CA LEU A 82 -22.31 -7.85 2.12
C LEU A 82 -22.59 -7.65 3.62
N ASP A 83 -23.57 -8.37 4.16
CA ASP A 83 -24.07 -8.31 5.53
C ASP A 83 -23.62 -9.52 6.36
N ASP A 84 -22.61 -10.28 5.92
CA ASP A 84 -22.12 -11.43 6.67
C ASP A 84 -21.52 -10.97 8.02
N PRO A 85 -22.12 -11.36 9.18
CA PRO A 85 -21.67 -10.89 10.48
C PRO A 85 -20.28 -11.41 10.85
N LYS A 86 -19.74 -12.39 10.12
CA LYS A 86 -18.36 -12.90 10.31
C LYS A 86 -17.32 -12.03 9.63
N ILE A 87 -17.71 -11.07 8.78
CA ILE A 87 -16.82 -10.20 8.01
C ILE A 87 -16.83 -8.81 8.65
N ASP A 88 -16.33 -8.73 9.88
CA ASP A 88 -16.28 -7.50 10.70
C ASP A 88 -14.95 -6.71 10.54
N SER A 89 -14.00 -7.28 9.79
CA SER A 89 -12.64 -6.78 9.69
C SER A 89 -11.97 -7.19 8.38
N LEU A 90 -10.96 -6.42 7.99
CA LEU A 90 -10.14 -6.71 6.81
C LEU A 90 -9.44 -8.06 6.90
N SER A 91 -9.03 -8.47 8.11
CA SER A 91 -8.45 -9.79 8.32
C SER A 91 -9.49 -10.90 8.09
N ALA A 92 -10.69 -10.77 8.67
CA ALA A 92 -11.74 -11.75 8.49
C ALA A 92 -12.17 -11.88 7.02
N PHE A 93 -12.28 -10.75 6.31
CA PHE A 93 -12.52 -10.73 4.87
C PHE A 93 -11.42 -11.47 4.08
N LYS A 94 -10.15 -11.15 4.33
CA LYS A 94 -9.00 -11.82 3.70
C LYS A 94 -9.05 -13.33 3.89
N ASP A 95 -9.31 -13.77 5.11
CA ASP A 95 -9.33 -15.20 5.44
C ASP A 95 -10.53 -15.90 4.80
N ALA A 96 -11.69 -15.23 4.72
CA ALA A 96 -12.85 -15.73 4.00
C ALA A 96 -12.57 -15.90 2.49
N VAL A 97 -12.01 -14.88 1.83
CA VAL A 97 -11.66 -14.95 0.40
C VAL A 97 -10.59 -16.02 0.15
N LYS A 98 -9.54 -16.10 0.98
CA LYS A 98 -8.49 -17.12 0.85
C LYS A 98 -9.03 -18.55 0.89
N ARG A 99 -10.05 -18.80 1.73
CA ARG A 99 -10.73 -20.10 1.88
C ARG A 99 -11.63 -20.48 0.72
N MET A 100 -11.93 -19.58 -0.22
CA MET A 100 -12.68 -19.94 -1.43
C MET A 100 -11.82 -20.87 -2.29
N GLU A 101 -12.35 -22.06 -2.56
CA GLU A 101 -11.70 -23.09 -3.35
C GLU A 101 -12.12 -22.96 -4.82
N TRP A 102 -11.17 -23.22 -5.72
CA TRP A 102 -11.45 -23.24 -7.16
C TRP A 102 -12.42 -24.38 -7.46
N ILE A 103 -13.53 -24.05 -8.11
CA ILE A 103 -14.62 -25.00 -8.35
C ILE A 103 -14.37 -25.84 -9.61
N ALA A 104 -13.86 -25.20 -10.67
CA ALA A 104 -13.81 -25.75 -12.03
C ALA A 104 -15.20 -26.02 -12.63
N GLY A 105 -15.23 -26.24 -13.95
CA GLY A 105 -16.44 -26.50 -14.74
C GLY A 105 -16.66 -25.46 -15.84
N GLY A 106 -17.92 -25.21 -16.19
CA GLY A 106 -18.31 -24.21 -17.19
C GLY A 106 -18.27 -22.78 -16.68
N THR A 107 -18.71 -21.85 -17.52
CA THR A 107 -18.69 -20.41 -17.25
C THR A 107 -20.10 -19.83 -17.38
N TRP A 108 -20.85 -19.77 -16.29
CA TRP A 108 -22.26 -19.34 -16.25
C TRP A 108 -22.38 -17.89 -15.80
N THR A 109 -21.77 -16.99 -16.57
CA THR A 109 -21.68 -15.56 -16.26
C THR A 109 -23.05 -14.90 -16.16
N PRO A 110 -23.95 -14.96 -17.16
CA PRO A 110 -25.30 -14.39 -17.05
C PRO A 110 -26.06 -14.81 -15.77
N SER A 111 -26.07 -16.10 -15.44
CA SER A 111 -26.68 -16.60 -14.22
C SER A 111 -26.00 -16.08 -12.94
N ALA A 112 -24.68 -15.92 -12.97
CA ALA A 112 -23.93 -15.35 -11.85
C ALA A 112 -24.29 -13.88 -11.59
N LEU A 113 -24.49 -13.08 -12.66
CA LEU A 113 -24.94 -11.69 -12.53
C LEU A 113 -26.31 -11.60 -11.86
N LYS A 114 -27.23 -12.48 -12.26
CA LYS A 114 -28.55 -12.62 -11.62
C LYS A 114 -28.43 -13.00 -10.15
N TYR A 115 -27.60 -14.01 -9.85
CA TYR A 115 -27.38 -14.47 -8.48
C TYR A 115 -26.81 -13.36 -7.60
N ALA A 116 -25.81 -12.62 -8.09
CA ALA A 116 -25.18 -11.52 -7.37
C ALA A 116 -26.19 -10.40 -7.05
N TYR A 117 -27.02 -10.03 -8.03
CA TYR A 117 -28.07 -9.04 -7.79
C TYR A 117 -29.08 -9.49 -6.75
N ASP A 118 -29.68 -10.67 -6.95
CA ASP A 118 -30.79 -11.13 -6.11
C ASP A 118 -30.38 -11.46 -4.67
N ASN A 119 -29.18 -12.02 -4.46
CA ASN A 119 -28.77 -12.54 -3.16
C ASN A 119 -27.88 -11.59 -2.36
N LEU A 120 -27.15 -10.69 -3.03
CA LEU A 120 -26.24 -9.77 -2.37
C LEU A 120 -26.73 -8.31 -2.44
N ILE A 121 -27.37 -7.89 -3.53
CA ILE A 121 -27.69 -6.47 -3.72
C ILE A 121 -29.12 -6.16 -3.31
N ARG A 122 -30.11 -6.79 -3.94
CA ARG A 122 -31.54 -6.42 -3.85
C ARG A 122 -32.03 -6.32 -2.41
N ASP A 123 -31.68 -7.33 -1.60
CA ASP A 123 -32.22 -7.48 -0.25
C ASP A 123 -31.20 -7.11 0.85
N SER A 124 -29.92 -6.85 0.51
CA SER A 124 -28.85 -6.62 1.51
C SER A 124 -28.13 -5.27 1.38
N ARG A 125 -28.40 -4.47 0.34
CA ARG A 125 -27.76 -3.15 0.16
C ARG A 125 -28.21 -2.11 1.20
N ARG A 126 -27.30 -1.20 1.55
CA ARG A 126 -27.62 -0.04 2.40
C ARG A 126 -28.37 1.01 1.59
N ALA A 127 -29.46 1.56 2.13
CA ALA A 127 -30.31 2.53 1.42
C ALA A 127 -29.59 3.82 0.98
N LYS A 128 -28.53 4.23 1.69
CA LYS A 128 -27.72 5.42 1.40
C LYS A 128 -26.37 5.08 0.75
N ALA A 129 -26.11 3.81 0.42
CA ALA A 129 -24.84 3.39 -0.14
C ALA A 129 -24.86 3.36 -1.66
N ASN A 130 -23.75 3.77 -2.28
CA ASN A 130 -23.50 3.47 -3.67
C ASN A 130 -23.20 1.97 -3.79
N VAL A 131 -23.79 1.31 -4.79
CA VAL A 131 -23.53 -0.11 -5.06
C VAL A 131 -22.70 -0.22 -6.31
N THR A 132 -21.54 -0.86 -6.21
CA THR A 132 -20.64 -1.08 -7.35
C THR A 132 -20.35 -2.57 -7.51
N VAL A 133 -20.46 -3.08 -8.73
CA VAL A 133 -20.17 -4.47 -9.07
C VAL A 133 -18.97 -4.54 -9.99
N VAL A 134 -18.00 -5.40 -9.66
CA VAL A 134 -16.84 -5.68 -10.50
C VAL A 134 -16.93 -7.13 -10.95
N VAL A 135 -17.12 -7.33 -12.25
CA VAL A 135 -17.17 -8.67 -12.87
C VAL A 135 -15.82 -8.97 -13.47
N ILE A 136 -15.22 -10.11 -13.13
CA ILE A 136 -13.96 -10.60 -13.68
C ILE A 136 -14.27 -11.88 -14.43
N THR A 137 -13.85 -11.96 -15.69
CA THR A 137 -14.07 -13.15 -16.53
C THR A 137 -13.05 -13.20 -17.66
N ASP A 138 -12.80 -14.41 -18.18
CA ASP A 138 -12.07 -14.64 -19.43
C ASP A 138 -13.00 -14.62 -20.66
N GLY A 139 -14.25 -14.18 -20.49
CA GLY A 139 -15.07 -13.58 -21.54
C GLY A 139 -16.04 -14.47 -22.28
N ARG A 140 -15.94 -15.78 -22.06
CA ARG A 140 -16.83 -16.76 -22.68
C ARG A 140 -17.78 -17.27 -21.63
N PHE A 141 -19.07 -17.27 -21.92
CA PHE A 141 -20.04 -17.99 -21.11
C PHE A 141 -20.60 -19.19 -21.87
N ASP A 142 -21.09 -20.16 -21.12
CA ASP A 142 -21.64 -21.40 -21.66
C ASP A 142 -22.91 -21.08 -22.48
N PRO A 143 -23.04 -21.54 -23.74
CA PRO A 143 -24.24 -21.30 -24.55
C PRO A 143 -25.56 -21.84 -23.97
N ARG A 144 -25.47 -22.70 -22.94
CA ARG A 144 -26.63 -23.21 -22.20
C ARG A 144 -27.12 -22.25 -21.12
N ASP A 145 -26.35 -21.22 -20.78
CA ASP A 145 -26.79 -20.15 -19.89
C ASP A 145 -27.71 -19.16 -20.63
N ASP A 146 -28.49 -18.41 -19.86
CA ASP A 146 -29.50 -17.47 -20.38
C ASP A 146 -28.85 -16.11 -20.68
N ASP A 147 -28.52 -15.87 -21.96
CA ASP A 147 -27.88 -14.64 -22.44
C ASP A 147 -28.71 -13.37 -22.16
N SER A 148 -30.03 -13.50 -21.98
CA SER A 148 -30.90 -12.38 -21.60
C SER A 148 -30.57 -11.79 -20.23
N LEU A 149 -29.82 -12.53 -19.39
CA LEU A 149 -29.37 -12.10 -18.07
C LEU A 149 -28.05 -11.30 -18.10
N LEU A 150 -27.38 -11.15 -19.26
CA LEU A 150 -26.14 -10.37 -19.36
C LEU A 150 -26.29 -8.92 -18.88
N THR A 151 -27.46 -8.33 -19.09
CA THR A 151 -27.78 -6.96 -18.65
C THR A 151 -28.58 -6.93 -17.35
N TYR A 152 -28.66 -8.04 -16.59
CA TYR A 152 -29.55 -8.13 -15.43
C TYR A 152 -29.23 -7.09 -14.35
N LEU A 153 -27.93 -6.86 -14.09
CA LEU A 153 -27.48 -5.81 -13.16
C LEU A 153 -27.82 -4.39 -13.64
N CYS A 154 -27.96 -4.20 -14.95
CA CYS A 154 -28.28 -2.90 -15.56
C CYS A 154 -29.75 -2.51 -15.43
N SER A 155 -30.60 -3.44 -14.96
CA SER A 155 -32.01 -3.16 -14.69
C SER A 155 -32.21 -2.19 -13.51
N ASP A 156 -31.22 -2.09 -12.62
CA ASP A 156 -31.22 -1.12 -11.53
C ASP A 156 -30.22 0.03 -11.83
N PRO A 157 -30.70 1.26 -12.08
CA PRO A 157 -29.82 2.39 -12.42
C PRO A 157 -28.92 2.84 -11.26
N SER A 158 -29.18 2.38 -10.03
CA SER A 158 -28.36 2.68 -8.84
C SER A 158 -27.18 1.72 -8.65
N VAL A 159 -27.06 0.70 -9.51
CA VAL A 159 -25.94 -0.25 -9.51
C VAL A 159 -24.96 0.14 -10.61
N ASP A 160 -23.73 0.44 -10.20
CA ASP A 160 -22.62 0.74 -11.10
C ASP A 160 -21.85 -0.55 -11.42
N VAL A 161 -21.84 -0.97 -12.68
CA VAL A 161 -21.17 -2.21 -13.09
C VAL A 161 -19.89 -1.90 -13.88
N SER A 162 -18.80 -2.58 -13.54
CA SER A 162 -17.55 -2.57 -14.29
C SER A 162 -17.15 -4.00 -14.63
N ALA A 163 -16.71 -4.24 -15.86
CA ALA A 163 -16.33 -5.56 -16.35
C ALA A 163 -14.83 -5.59 -16.67
N ILE A 164 -14.12 -6.57 -16.13
CA ILE A 164 -12.71 -6.85 -16.36
C ILE A 164 -12.63 -8.11 -17.21
N GLY A 165 -12.23 -7.95 -18.47
CA GLY A 165 -11.94 -9.05 -19.37
C GLY A 165 -10.46 -9.37 -19.41
N ILE A 166 -10.13 -10.66 -19.39
CA ILE A 166 -8.74 -11.12 -19.37
C ILE A 166 -8.53 -12.16 -20.46
N GLY A 167 -7.59 -11.89 -21.37
CA GLY A 167 -7.23 -12.82 -22.45
C GLY A 167 -7.38 -12.20 -23.84
N ASP A 168 -7.70 -13.04 -24.82
CA ASP A 168 -7.87 -12.70 -26.24
C ASP A 168 -9.24 -12.07 -26.57
N MET A 169 -10.03 -11.76 -25.55
CA MET A 169 -11.40 -11.25 -25.71
C MET A 169 -11.53 -9.91 -26.42
N PHE A 170 -10.44 -9.14 -26.46
CA PHE A 170 -10.41 -7.85 -27.15
C PHE A 170 -10.02 -7.99 -28.62
N ASP A 171 -9.56 -9.17 -29.03
CA ASP A 171 -9.26 -9.49 -30.41
C ASP A 171 -10.53 -9.92 -31.17
N GLN A 172 -11.61 -10.27 -30.45
CA GLN A 172 -12.90 -10.65 -31.01
C GLN A 172 -13.98 -9.59 -30.73
N ILE A 173 -14.70 -9.18 -31.78
CA ILE A 173 -15.74 -8.14 -31.69
C ILE A 173 -16.90 -8.62 -30.79
N GLU A 174 -17.32 -9.87 -30.92
CA GLU A 174 -18.45 -10.44 -30.15
C GLU A 174 -18.17 -10.47 -28.65
N GLU A 175 -16.98 -10.90 -28.23
CA GLU A 175 -16.59 -11.00 -26.82
C GLU A 175 -16.47 -9.61 -26.16
N ASN A 176 -16.03 -8.60 -26.92
CA ASN A 176 -16.05 -7.21 -26.48
C ASN A 176 -17.48 -6.67 -26.30
N GLU A 177 -18.43 -7.04 -27.18
CA GLU A 177 -19.84 -6.66 -27.03
C GLU A 177 -20.51 -7.33 -25.82
N ILE A 178 -20.12 -8.55 -25.46
CA ILE A 178 -20.57 -9.22 -24.23
C ILE A 178 -20.12 -8.41 -23.00
N LEU A 179 -18.84 -8.05 -22.91
CA LEU A 179 -18.33 -7.24 -21.81
C LEU A 179 -19.01 -5.87 -21.70
N LYS A 180 -19.25 -5.22 -22.84
CA LYS A 180 -20.00 -3.96 -22.88
C LYS A 180 -21.42 -4.15 -22.37
N SER A 181 -22.06 -5.27 -22.70
CA SER A 181 -23.41 -5.60 -22.21
C SER A 181 -23.42 -5.78 -20.68
N ILE A 182 -22.43 -6.49 -20.12
CA ILE A 182 -22.25 -6.63 -18.68
C ILE A 182 -22.03 -5.26 -18.02
N ALA A 183 -21.20 -4.41 -18.62
CA ALA A 183 -20.93 -3.05 -18.15
C ALA A 183 -22.02 -2.02 -18.52
N CYS A 184 -23.23 -2.47 -18.87
CA CYS A 184 -24.39 -1.63 -19.17
C CYS A 184 -24.18 -0.61 -20.30
N GLN A 185 -23.35 -0.96 -21.28
CA GLN A 185 -22.94 -0.12 -22.41
C GLN A 185 -22.36 1.24 -21.98
N ARG A 186 -21.75 1.32 -20.79
CA ARG A 186 -21.12 2.55 -20.29
C ARG A 186 -19.67 2.63 -20.71
N ASP A 187 -19.31 3.71 -21.38
CA ASP A 187 -17.93 3.99 -21.79
C ASP A 187 -16.99 4.06 -20.58
N GLY A 188 -15.81 3.46 -20.71
CA GLY A 188 -14.78 3.46 -19.66
C GLY A 188 -15.03 2.50 -18.48
N ARG A 189 -16.11 1.71 -18.51
CA ARG A 189 -16.41 0.67 -17.48
C ARG A 189 -15.96 -0.74 -17.87
N VAL A 190 -15.50 -0.92 -19.10
CA VAL A 190 -14.85 -2.15 -19.57
C VAL A 190 -13.34 -1.98 -19.47
N LEU A 191 -12.67 -2.89 -18.79
CA LEU A 191 -11.23 -2.91 -18.58
C LEU A 191 -10.67 -4.20 -19.18
N GLY A 192 -9.73 -4.06 -20.12
CA GLY A 192 -9.12 -5.20 -20.80
C GLY A 192 -7.69 -5.46 -20.40
N MET A 193 -7.36 -6.73 -20.24
CA MET A 193 -6.05 -7.20 -19.82
C MET A 193 -5.65 -8.43 -20.63
N ARG A 194 -4.35 -8.63 -20.86
CA ARG A 194 -3.86 -9.81 -21.61
C ARG A 194 -3.62 -11.00 -20.69
N ARG A 195 -3.27 -10.76 -19.42
CA ARG A 195 -2.88 -11.80 -18.47
C ARG A 195 -3.50 -11.54 -17.10
N PHE A 196 -3.84 -12.61 -16.39
CA PHE A 196 -4.30 -12.54 -15.01
C PHE A 196 -3.24 -11.95 -14.06
N ALA A 197 -1.96 -12.06 -14.39
CA ALA A 197 -0.88 -11.45 -13.61
C ALA A 197 -0.96 -9.92 -13.59
N ASP A 198 -1.61 -9.31 -14.59
CA ASP A 198 -1.74 -7.86 -14.67
C ASP A 198 -2.78 -7.34 -13.65
N LEU A 199 -3.69 -8.20 -13.15
CA LEU A 199 -4.65 -7.85 -12.10
C LEU A 199 -3.96 -7.39 -10.81
N VAL A 200 -2.80 -7.96 -10.50
CA VAL A 200 -2.06 -7.65 -9.27
C VAL A 200 -1.05 -6.51 -9.45
N ALA A 201 -1.00 -5.89 -10.63
CA ALA A 201 -0.13 -4.75 -10.89
C ALA A 201 -0.63 -3.49 -10.14
N GLU A 202 0.30 -2.75 -9.53
CA GLU A 202 -0.04 -1.55 -8.73
C GLU A 202 -0.79 -0.50 -9.56
N GLU A 203 -0.35 -0.24 -10.79
CA GLU A 203 -0.98 0.74 -11.68
C GLU A 203 -2.46 0.40 -11.97
N PHE A 204 -2.79 -0.88 -12.07
CA PHE A 204 -4.17 -1.33 -12.32
C PHE A 204 -5.03 -1.18 -11.07
N ILE A 205 -4.49 -1.51 -9.90
CA ILE A 205 -5.16 -1.35 -8.62
C ILE A 205 -5.47 0.14 -8.36
N ASP A 206 -4.56 1.05 -8.67
CA ASP A 206 -4.78 2.49 -8.55
C ASP A 206 -5.90 3.00 -9.48
N LYS A 207 -5.96 2.45 -10.70
CA LYS A 207 -7.02 2.75 -11.67
C LYS A 207 -8.38 2.26 -11.19
N ILE A 208 -8.49 1.00 -10.74
CA ILE A 208 -9.77 0.45 -10.30
C ILE A 208 -10.26 1.14 -9.03
N GLU A 209 -9.37 1.48 -8.09
CA GLU A 209 -9.72 2.23 -6.89
C GLU A 209 -10.40 3.57 -7.23
N THR A 210 -9.90 4.26 -8.26
CA THR A 210 -10.46 5.53 -8.74
C THR A 210 -11.85 5.33 -9.40
N VAL A 211 -12.08 4.20 -10.07
CA VAL A 211 -13.38 3.84 -10.66
C VAL A 211 -14.40 3.46 -9.58
N LEU A 212 -13.97 2.75 -8.53
CA LEU A 212 -14.84 2.30 -7.43
C LEU A 212 -15.24 3.43 -6.50
N CYS A 213 -14.40 4.46 -6.38
CA CYS A 213 -14.63 5.61 -5.52
C CYS A 213 -14.51 6.94 -6.29
N PRO A 214 -15.40 7.22 -7.27
CA PRO A 214 -15.36 8.42 -8.10
C PRO A 214 -15.94 9.60 -7.33
N GLY A 215 -15.16 10.15 -6.41
CA GLY A 215 -15.67 11.13 -5.48
C GLY A 215 -14.69 11.40 -4.36
N THR A 216 -13.47 11.76 -4.72
CA THR A 216 -12.46 12.21 -3.76
C THR A 216 -12.94 13.53 -3.16
N ARG A 217 -13.75 13.49 -2.10
CA ARG A 217 -13.75 14.56 -1.11
C ARG A 217 -12.53 14.33 -0.23
N CYS A 218 -11.36 14.67 -0.76
CA CYS A 218 -10.45 15.40 0.11
C CYS A 218 -11.20 16.71 0.38
N SER A 219 -11.91 16.83 1.51
CA SER A 219 -12.57 18.08 1.86
C SER A 219 -11.55 19.21 1.71
N PRO A 220 -11.77 20.20 0.82
CA PRO A 220 -10.84 21.32 0.67
C PRO A 220 -10.97 22.36 1.79
N ASP A 221 -11.97 22.25 2.66
CA ASP A 221 -12.35 23.34 3.58
C ASP A 221 -11.79 23.25 5.00
N THR A 222 -10.85 22.35 5.20
CA THR A 222 -9.70 22.64 6.03
C THR A 222 -8.54 22.13 5.20
N ILE A 223 -7.52 22.95 4.98
CA ILE A 223 -6.16 22.44 4.77
C ILE A 223 -6.08 21.22 5.66
N PRO A 224 -6.07 19.96 5.16
CA PRO A 224 -5.82 18.85 6.03
C PRO A 224 -4.44 19.22 6.52
N ALA A 225 -4.35 19.53 7.81
CA ALA A 225 -3.09 19.35 8.46
C ALA A 225 -2.69 17.96 7.96
N VAL A 226 -1.61 17.89 7.17
CA VAL A 226 -0.57 16.87 7.39
C VAL A 226 -0.72 16.60 8.85
N ALA A 227 -1.28 15.46 9.25
CA ALA A 227 -1.58 15.26 10.64
C ALA A 227 -0.24 15.43 11.31
N SER A 228 -0.09 16.62 11.89
CA SER A 228 1.22 17.18 11.72
C SER A 228 2.05 16.40 12.71
N CYS A 229 3.27 16.06 12.35
CA CYS A 229 4.26 15.66 13.34
C CYS A 229 4.23 16.61 14.59
N VAL A 230 3.57 17.77 14.50
CA VAL A 230 3.12 18.71 15.57
C VAL A 230 2.42 18.13 16.79
N GLN A 231 1.96 16.88 16.84
CA GLN A 231 1.32 16.38 18.06
C GLN A 231 1.97 15.16 18.72
N ARG A 232 3.06 14.64 18.15
CA ARG A 232 3.87 13.61 18.81
C ARG A 232 5.36 13.90 18.68
N PRO A 233 6.16 13.62 19.70
CA PRO A 233 7.59 13.83 19.60
C PRO A 233 8.21 12.66 18.81
N VAL A 234 8.97 12.98 17.75
CA VAL A 234 9.69 11.99 16.94
C VAL A 234 11.15 12.41 16.82
N ASP A 235 12.07 11.50 17.10
CA ASP A 235 13.50 11.72 16.89
C ASP A 235 13.94 10.88 15.69
N VAL A 236 14.22 11.55 14.58
CA VAL A 236 14.59 10.91 13.32
C VAL A 236 16.12 10.88 13.19
N VAL A 237 16.68 9.68 13.09
CA VAL A 237 18.10 9.45 12.87
C VAL A 237 18.29 8.90 11.46
N PHE A 238 18.84 9.72 10.58
CA PHE A 238 19.22 9.30 9.24
C PHE A 238 20.56 8.59 9.26
N LEU A 239 20.62 7.43 8.62
CA LEU A 239 21.86 6.74 8.27
C LEU A 239 22.02 6.83 6.76
N LEU A 240 22.96 7.65 6.33
CA LEU A 240 23.26 7.91 4.93
C LEU A 240 24.47 7.07 4.49
N ASP A 241 24.25 6.25 3.47
CA ASP A 241 25.29 5.43 2.86
C ASP A 241 26.31 6.32 2.11
N GLY A 242 27.57 6.21 2.53
CA GLY A 242 28.72 6.89 1.93
C GLY A 242 29.55 6.00 1.01
N SER A 243 29.02 4.85 0.59
CA SER A 243 29.77 3.88 -0.21
C SER A 243 30.00 4.32 -1.65
N GLU A 244 31.04 3.76 -2.29
CA GLU A 244 31.37 3.98 -3.72
C GLU A 244 30.16 3.79 -4.64
N ARG A 245 29.32 2.79 -4.34
CA ARG A 245 28.15 2.42 -5.15
C ARG A 245 27.06 3.49 -5.17
N MET A 246 26.94 4.25 -4.07
CA MET A 246 26.05 5.40 -3.99
C MET A 246 26.42 6.43 -5.05
N GLY A 247 27.69 6.81 -5.12
CA GLY A 247 28.18 7.85 -6.02
C GLY A 247 27.79 9.27 -5.58
N LEU A 248 28.59 10.25 -6.00
CA LEU A 248 28.50 11.64 -5.54
C LEU A 248 27.15 12.31 -5.82
N GLU A 249 26.57 12.09 -7.00
CA GLU A 249 25.31 12.73 -7.40
C GLU A 249 24.11 12.18 -6.61
N ASN A 250 24.05 10.87 -6.38
CA ASN A 250 22.98 10.28 -5.59
C ASN A 250 23.10 10.68 -4.11
N HIS A 251 24.33 10.72 -3.59
CA HIS A 251 24.60 11.25 -2.26
C HIS A 251 24.13 12.72 -2.12
N ARG A 252 24.32 13.55 -3.15
CA ARG A 252 23.78 14.92 -3.20
C ARG A 252 22.24 14.93 -3.13
N ARG A 253 21.56 14.07 -3.89
CA ARG A 253 20.09 13.94 -3.87
C ARG A 253 19.55 13.47 -2.52
N ALA A 254 20.24 12.55 -1.87
CA ALA A 254 19.88 12.10 -0.52
C ALA A 254 19.99 13.23 0.52
N LYS A 255 21.01 14.08 0.42
CA LYS A 255 21.14 15.29 1.25
C LYS A 255 20.00 16.28 1.01
N GLU A 256 19.67 16.54 -0.26
CA GLU A 256 18.54 17.42 -0.63
C GLU A 256 17.21 16.88 -0.07
N PHE A 257 17.01 15.57 -0.13
CA PHE A 257 15.84 14.92 0.46
C PHE A 257 15.73 15.15 1.97
N ILE A 258 16.84 14.96 2.72
CA ILE A 258 16.88 15.22 4.17
C ILE A 258 16.59 16.70 4.47
N GLU A 259 17.16 17.62 3.70
CA GLU A 259 16.92 19.05 3.86
C GLU A 259 15.46 19.42 3.60
N ASN A 260 14.89 18.92 2.51
CA ASN A 260 13.48 19.13 2.18
C ASN A 260 12.57 18.59 3.28
N MET A 261 12.90 17.43 3.86
CA MET A 261 12.15 16.87 4.97
C MET A 261 12.23 17.74 6.22
N ALA A 262 13.41 18.27 6.55
CA ALA A 262 13.59 19.17 7.69
C ALA A 262 12.81 20.49 7.53
N ARG A 263 12.65 20.96 6.28
CA ARG A 263 11.83 22.16 5.96
C ARG A 263 10.34 21.88 5.99
N ARG A 264 9.91 20.68 5.62
CA ARG A 264 8.50 20.29 5.53
C ARG A 264 7.92 19.89 6.88
N LEU A 265 8.68 19.21 7.72
CA LEU A 265 8.25 18.82 9.05
C LEU A 265 8.35 20.00 10.02
N THR A 266 7.39 20.12 10.93
CA THR A 266 7.54 21.04 12.06
C THR A 266 8.58 20.47 13.02
N LEU A 267 9.68 21.20 13.20
CA LEU A 267 10.75 20.85 14.14
C LEU A 267 10.39 21.30 15.56
N ALA A 268 10.97 20.63 16.54
CA ALA A 268 10.80 20.95 17.96
C ALA A 268 11.23 22.38 18.30
N ASN A 269 10.62 22.96 19.34
CA ASN A 269 11.01 24.29 19.84
C ASN A 269 12.17 24.21 20.85
N GLY A 270 12.60 23.00 21.21
CA GLY A 270 13.69 22.77 22.14
C GLY A 270 14.01 21.28 22.33
N PRO A 271 15.06 20.95 23.10
CA PRO A 271 15.50 19.57 23.31
C PRO A 271 14.48 18.69 24.05
N SER A 272 13.60 19.30 24.85
CA SER A 272 12.59 18.62 25.67
C SER A 272 11.15 18.89 25.19
N ASP A 273 10.97 19.39 23.96
CA ASP A 273 9.63 19.56 23.39
C ASP A 273 8.95 18.19 23.35
N GLU A 274 7.73 18.08 23.88
CA GLU A 274 6.94 16.85 23.85
C GLU A 274 6.12 16.73 22.56
N ARG A 275 6.36 17.62 21.60
CA ARG A 275 5.76 17.65 20.27
C ARG A 275 6.86 17.82 19.22
N ASN A 276 6.55 17.55 17.96
CA ASN A 276 7.41 17.83 16.80
C ASN A 276 8.70 16.99 16.68
N ALA A 277 9.37 17.13 15.53
CA ALA A 277 10.51 16.31 15.17
C ALA A 277 11.88 16.92 15.57
N ARG A 278 12.86 16.07 15.85
CA ARG A 278 14.30 16.42 15.88
C ARG A 278 15.06 15.49 14.95
N PHE A 279 16.05 16.01 14.25
CA PHE A 279 16.79 15.28 13.23
C PHE A 279 18.25 15.08 13.64
N ALA A 280 18.79 13.93 13.30
CA ALA A 280 20.21 13.66 13.31
C ALA A 280 20.63 13.00 12.00
N LEU A 281 21.89 13.17 11.62
CA LEU A 281 22.47 12.51 10.46
C LEU A 281 23.78 11.83 10.84
N VAL A 282 23.86 10.55 10.52
CA VAL A 282 25.06 9.74 10.56
C VAL A 282 25.37 9.31 9.14
N GLN A 283 26.54 9.67 8.62
CA GLN A 283 27.04 9.12 7.38
C GLN A 283 27.93 7.92 7.72
N TYR A 284 27.80 6.82 6.97
CA TYR A 284 28.57 5.61 7.22
C TYR A 284 29.30 5.13 5.98
N GLY A 285 30.49 4.58 6.21
CA GLY A 285 31.32 3.92 5.22
C GLY A 285 31.80 2.56 5.73
N SER A 286 33.12 2.36 5.69
CA SER A 286 33.79 1.18 6.24
C SER A 286 33.53 0.96 7.74
N PRO A 287 33.82 -0.24 8.30
CA PRO A 287 33.56 -0.54 9.72
C PRO A 287 34.11 0.46 10.74
N THR A 288 35.16 1.21 10.36
CA THR A 288 35.80 2.24 11.19
C THR A 288 35.45 3.68 10.81
N GLU A 289 34.73 3.89 9.70
CA GLU A 289 34.40 5.21 9.17
C GLU A 289 32.93 5.53 9.36
N GLN A 290 32.60 5.99 10.56
CA GLN A 290 31.25 6.35 10.97
C GLN A 290 31.29 7.80 11.45
N ARG A 291 30.53 8.71 10.82
CA ARG A 291 30.57 10.14 11.14
C ARG A 291 29.19 10.65 11.51
N VAL A 292 29.06 11.24 12.70
CA VAL A 292 27.88 12.02 13.06
C VAL A 292 28.03 13.40 12.42
N GLU A 293 27.32 13.64 11.32
CA GLU A 293 27.36 14.92 10.59
C GLU A 293 26.66 16.03 11.39
N PHE A 294 25.58 15.67 12.09
CA PHE A 294 25.00 16.49 13.15
C PHE A 294 24.20 15.63 14.13
N PRO A 295 24.29 15.92 15.45
CA PRO A 295 23.48 15.24 16.46
C PRO A 295 22.01 15.68 16.40
N LEU A 296 21.16 15.04 17.21
CA LEU A 296 19.73 15.40 17.31
C LEU A 296 19.55 16.89 17.58
N THR A 297 19.01 17.59 16.58
CA THR A 297 18.78 19.03 16.60
C THR A 297 17.41 19.36 16.04
N HIS A 298 16.90 20.52 16.44
CA HIS A 298 15.66 21.11 15.96
C HIS A 298 15.92 22.43 15.20
N ASN A 299 17.18 22.84 15.12
CA ASN A 299 17.57 24.08 14.47
C ASN A 299 17.80 23.83 12.97
N LEU A 300 16.89 24.35 12.15
CA LEU A 300 16.95 24.21 10.70
C LEU A 300 18.25 24.78 10.11
N THR A 301 18.78 25.88 10.65
CA THR A 301 20.05 26.46 10.19
C THR A 301 21.21 25.50 10.43
N VAL A 302 21.25 24.85 11.60
CA VAL A 302 22.28 23.82 11.89
C VAL A 302 22.16 22.64 10.92
N ILE A 303 20.94 22.19 10.63
CA ILE A 303 20.69 21.10 9.68
C ILE A 303 21.19 21.49 8.28
N SER A 304 20.71 22.60 7.72
CA SER A 304 21.09 23.07 6.38
C SER A 304 22.60 23.33 6.26
N ASP A 305 23.21 24.00 7.24
CA ASP A 305 24.64 24.32 7.22
C ASP A 305 25.51 23.06 7.33
N SER A 306 25.11 22.10 8.18
CA SER A 306 25.82 20.83 8.29
C SER A 306 25.64 19.99 7.04
N LEU A 307 24.44 19.89 6.49
CA LEU A 307 24.19 19.22 5.20
C LEU A 307 25.05 19.83 4.09
N ALA A 308 25.16 21.15 3.98
CA ALA A 308 26.02 21.78 2.98
C ALA A 308 27.50 21.35 3.09
N ARG A 309 27.99 21.06 4.31
CA ARG A 309 29.37 20.64 4.58
C ARG A 309 29.62 19.13 4.49
N VAL A 310 28.58 18.29 4.51
CA VAL A 310 28.75 16.82 4.42
C VAL A 310 29.47 16.46 3.12
N THR A 311 30.64 15.85 3.26
CA THR A 311 31.45 15.32 2.15
C THR A 311 31.13 13.85 1.93
N TYR A 312 30.98 13.45 0.66
CA TYR A 312 30.86 12.06 0.25
C TYR A 312 32.12 11.27 0.64
N MET A 313 31.94 10.10 1.26
CA MET A 313 33.04 9.30 1.81
C MET A 313 33.81 8.48 0.77
N ASP A 314 33.14 7.99 -0.28
CA ASP A 314 33.70 7.08 -1.27
C ASP A 314 34.36 5.83 -0.65
N SER A 315 33.62 5.20 0.27
CA SER A 315 34.11 4.08 1.11
C SER A 315 33.37 2.77 0.81
N SER A 316 33.54 1.74 1.66
CA SER A 316 32.68 0.55 1.65
C SER A 316 31.39 0.80 2.43
N SER A 317 30.45 -0.16 2.44
CA SER A 317 29.20 -0.07 3.22
C SER A 317 29.21 -1.07 4.38
N ALA A 318 29.27 -0.56 5.62
CA ALA A 318 29.20 -1.34 6.85
C ALA A 318 28.01 -0.93 7.74
N LEU A 319 26.80 -1.29 7.30
CA LEU A 319 25.55 -0.92 7.96
C LEU A 319 25.43 -1.41 9.41
N GLY A 320 25.91 -2.61 9.73
CA GLY A 320 25.87 -3.16 11.10
C GLY A 320 26.61 -2.27 12.10
N ASN A 321 27.84 -1.90 11.78
CA ASN A 321 28.67 -0.97 12.54
C ASN A 321 28.02 0.41 12.65
N ALA A 322 27.42 0.89 11.56
CA ALA A 322 26.73 2.17 11.52
C ALA A 322 25.55 2.23 12.50
N ILE A 323 24.74 1.17 12.56
CA ILE A 323 23.62 1.07 13.51
C ILE A 323 24.13 1.11 14.96
N ILE A 324 25.17 0.33 15.28
CA ILE A 324 25.76 0.32 16.63
C ILE A 324 26.28 1.73 16.98
N HIS A 325 26.99 2.37 16.05
CA HIS A 325 27.54 3.71 16.23
C HIS A 325 26.43 4.76 16.44
N ALA A 326 25.35 4.71 15.65
CA ALA A 326 24.21 5.61 15.78
C ALA A 326 23.48 5.42 17.12
N VAL A 327 23.24 4.18 17.55
CA VAL A 327 22.61 3.90 18.86
C VAL A 327 23.45 4.44 20.02
N ASN A 328 24.77 4.32 19.95
CA ASN A 328 25.68 4.75 21.01
C ASN A 328 25.88 6.28 21.08
N ASN A 329 25.92 6.96 19.93
CA ASN A 329 26.27 8.38 19.85
C ASN A 329 25.08 9.32 19.63
N VAL A 330 23.93 8.81 19.18
CA VAL A 330 22.74 9.60 18.81
C VAL A 330 21.45 9.03 19.42
N GLY A 331 21.41 7.72 19.71
CA GLY A 331 20.23 6.99 20.17
C GLY A 331 19.82 7.23 21.63
N ASN A 332 19.30 6.17 22.27
CA ASN A 332 18.50 6.13 23.52
C ASN A 332 18.91 7.12 24.66
N ARG A 333 20.19 7.49 24.78
CA ARG A 333 20.64 8.48 25.80
C ARG A 333 20.36 9.94 25.44
N LEU A 334 20.30 10.27 24.15
CA LEU A 334 20.07 11.62 23.61
C LEU A 334 18.66 11.79 23.03
N ALA A 335 18.00 10.68 22.72
CA ALA A 335 16.59 10.65 22.34
C ALA A 335 15.68 11.06 23.51
N ARG A 336 14.56 11.71 23.20
CA ARG A 336 13.53 12.06 24.18
C ARG A 336 12.84 10.78 24.65
N ARG A 337 12.65 10.60 25.97
CA ARG A 337 12.01 9.39 26.54
C ARG A 337 10.60 9.12 26.04
N ASN A 338 9.85 10.16 25.68
CA ASN A 338 8.48 10.05 25.20
C ASN A 338 8.39 10.07 23.66
N ALA A 339 9.53 10.11 22.96
CA ALA A 339 9.58 10.21 21.50
C ALA A 339 9.80 8.86 20.82
N GLU A 340 9.15 8.66 19.68
CA GLU A 340 9.48 7.56 18.79
C GLU A 340 10.87 7.81 18.17
N LEU A 341 11.78 6.85 18.33
CA LEU A 341 13.11 6.91 17.74
C LEU A 341 13.08 6.22 16.37
N ALA A 342 12.98 7.01 15.30
CA ALA A 342 12.90 6.51 13.92
C ALA A 342 14.29 6.46 13.29
N PHE A 343 14.74 5.28 12.88
CA PHE A 343 15.96 5.08 12.11
C PHE A 343 15.63 5.04 10.62
N VAL A 344 16.14 5.98 9.84
CA VAL A 344 15.92 6.05 8.39
C VAL A 344 17.22 5.72 7.67
N PHE A 345 17.26 4.57 7.00
CA PHE A 345 18.41 4.11 6.23
C PHE A 345 18.25 4.54 4.77
N ILE A 346 19.20 5.30 4.23
CA ILE A 346 19.23 5.66 2.81
C ILE A 346 20.43 4.94 2.20
N THR A 347 20.16 3.89 1.42
CA THR A 347 21.17 2.98 0.89
C THR A 347 20.80 2.50 -0.51
N ASP A 348 21.80 2.02 -1.26
CA ASP A 348 21.58 1.33 -2.53
C ASP A 348 21.15 -0.14 -2.32
N GLY A 349 21.09 -0.60 -1.07
CA GLY A 349 20.60 -1.92 -0.68
C GLY A 349 21.66 -3.02 -0.67
N ILE A 350 22.94 -2.71 -0.89
CA ILE A 350 24.04 -3.68 -0.80
C ILE A 350 25.04 -3.22 0.27
N THR A 351 25.21 -4.04 1.31
CA THR A 351 26.13 -3.74 2.41
C THR A 351 26.76 -5.02 2.94
N SER A 352 27.91 -4.87 3.61
CA SER A 352 28.48 -5.96 4.41
C SER A 352 27.46 -6.45 5.44
N SER A 353 27.39 -7.78 5.59
CA SER A 353 26.59 -8.46 6.62
C SER A 353 27.31 -8.55 7.97
N GLU A 354 28.56 -8.08 8.05
CA GLU A 354 29.35 -8.04 9.28
C GLU A 354 28.66 -7.20 10.36
N GLN A 355 28.56 -7.74 11.58
CA GLN A 355 27.90 -7.14 12.74
C GLN A 355 26.44 -6.68 12.52
N LEU A 356 25.80 -7.04 11.40
CA LEU A 356 24.44 -6.61 11.09
C LEU A 356 23.43 -7.07 12.14
N GLU A 357 23.52 -8.33 12.56
CA GLU A 357 22.66 -8.90 13.61
C GLU A 357 22.84 -8.20 14.96
N GLU A 358 24.08 -7.83 15.30
CA GLU A 358 24.40 -7.10 16.53
C GLU A 358 23.87 -5.66 16.48
N GLY A 359 24.00 -4.99 15.33
CA GLY A 359 23.45 -3.67 15.07
C GLY A 359 21.94 -3.67 15.18
N VAL A 360 21.27 -4.56 14.44
CA VAL A 360 19.80 -4.72 14.48
C VAL A 360 19.31 -5.03 15.90
N SER A 361 20.01 -5.89 16.63
CA SER A 361 19.69 -6.19 18.03
C SER A 361 19.87 -4.97 18.95
N SER A 362 20.89 -4.15 18.70
CA SER A 362 21.13 -2.91 19.46
C SER A 362 20.09 -1.84 19.19
N MET A 363 19.65 -1.69 17.93
CA MET A 363 18.52 -0.84 17.56
C MET A 363 17.22 -1.29 18.20
N LYS A 364 16.92 -2.60 18.19
CA LYS A 364 15.75 -3.17 18.89
C LYS A 364 15.77 -2.87 20.39
N ARG A 365 16.93 -3.01 21.04
CA ARG A 365 17.09 -2.67 22.48
C ARG A 365 16.93 -1.17 22.77
N ALA A 366 17.14 -0.32 21.77
CA ALA A 366 16.91 1.11 21.85
C ALA A 366 15.46 1.50 21.49
N GLU A 367 14.57 0.53 21.29
CA GLU A 367 13.18 0.75 20.84
C GLU A 367 13.12 1.55 19.52
N GLY A 368 14.15 1.40 18.68
CA GLY A 368 14.25 2.07 17.40
C GLY A 368 13.33 1.45 16.34
N VAL A 369 12.61 2.30 15.62
CA VAL A 369 11.74 1.91 14.49
C VAL A 369 12.50 2.10 13.17
N PRO A 370 12.83 1.01 12.44
CA PRO A 370 13.58 1.13 11.20
C PRO A 370 12.70 1.40 9.99
N THR A 371 13.17 2.28 9.12
CA THR A 371 12.63 2.56 7.79
C THR A 371 13.77 2.54 6.80
N VAL A 372 13.65 1.76 5.73
CA VAL A 372 14.72 1.62 4.73
C VAL A 372 14.26 2.25 3.42
N ILE A 373 15.05 3.17 2.90
CA ILE A 373 14.94 3.69 1.54
C ILE A 373 16.03 2.99 0.72
N ALA A 374 15.63 1.99 -0.05
CA ALA A 374 16.51 1.18 -0.90
C ALA A 374 16.36 1.65 -2.36
N LEU A 375 17.45 2.13 -2.94
CA LEU A 375 17.42 2.82 -4.24
C LEU A 375 18.43 2.19 -5.21
N GLY A 376 17.92 1.57 -6.27
CA GLY A 376 18.72 0.83 -7.25
C GLY A 376 18.03 -0.48 -7.68
N SER A 377 18.51 -1.06 -8.79
CA SER A 377 17.98 -2.33 -9.32
C SER A 377 18.47 -3.56 -8.56
N ASP A 378 19.64 -3.46 -7.93
CA ASP A 378 20.36 -4.58 -7.34
C ASP A 378 20.43 -4.40 -5.83
N THR A 379 19.41 -4.88 -5.12
CA THR A 379 19.32 -4.81 -3.65
C THR A 379 19.40 -6.20 -3.01
N ASP A 380 20.07 -6.32 -1.87
CA ASP A 380 20.09 -7.55 -1.06
C ASP A 380 18.83 -7.64 -0.19
N GLU A 381 17.82 -8.38 -0.66
CA GLU A 381 16.55 -8.57 0.03
C GLU A 381 16.69 -9.26 1.40
N GLU A 382 17.71 -10.08 1.62
CA GLU A 382 17.92 -10.70 2.93
C GLU A 382 18.36 -9.65 3.95
N VAL A 383 19.29 -8.78 3.55
CA VAL A 383 19.78 -7.67 4.36
C VAL A 383 18.66 -6.67 4.63
N LEU A 384 17.94 -6.23 3.59
CA LEU A 384 16.84 -5.28 3.74
C LEU A 384 15.77 -5.82 4.70
N ARG A 385 15.38 -7.09 4.56
CA ARG A 385 14.41 -7.74 5.46
C ARG A 385 14.91 -7.78 6.91
N LYS A 386 16.21 -8.03 7.14
CA LYS A 386 16.79 -8.05 8.49
C LYS A 386 16.76 -6.66 9.13
N VAL A 387 17.16 -5.63 8.39
CA VAL A 387 17.18 -4.23 8.85
C VAL A 387 15.77 -3.73 9.14
N ALA A 388 14.81 -4.07 8.29
CA ALA A 388 13.39 -3.78 8.46
C ALA A 388 12.69 -4.65 9.53
N LEU A 389 13.43 -5.49 10.25
CA LEU A 389 12.90 -6.42 11.27
C LEU A 389 11.81 -7.37 10.76
N GLY A 390 11.80 -7.65 9.45
CA GLY A 390 10.79 -8.47 8.77
C GLY A 390 9.56 -7.70 8.31
N ASP A 391 9.43 -6.40 8.60
CA ASP A 391 8.33 -5.58 8.10
C ASP A 391 8.66 -5.03 6.70
N MET A 392 8.16 -5.72 5.68
CA MET A 392 8.38 -5.31 4.29
C MET A 392 7.70 -3.97 3.94
N SER A 393 6.74 -3.50 4.75
CA SER A 393 6.07 -2.22 4.52
C SER A 393 6.91 -1.01 4.92
N SER A 394 7.95 -1.20 5.74
CA SER A 394 8.90 -0.16 6.13
C SER A 394 10.04 0.04 5.11
N ILE A 395 9.99 -0.67 3.97
CA ILE A 395 10.98 -0.63 2.90
C ILE A 395 10.41 0.14 1.70
N PHE A 396 10.95 1.33 1.47
CA PHE A 396 10.67 2.20 0.34
C PHE A 396 11.64 1.90 -0.78
N ARG A 397 11.12 1.31 -1.86
CA ARG A 397 11.90 0.98 -3.07
C ARG A 397 11.79 2.09 -4.12
N GLY A 398 12.84 2.23 -4.91
CA GLY A 398 12.85 3.03 -6.12
C GLY A 398 13.99 2.64 -7.05
N ASP A 399 13.78 2.83 -8.35
CA ASP A 399 14.77 2.44 -9.37
C ASP A 399 16.04 3.30 -9.29
N ASP A 400 15.89 4.57 -8.91
CA ASP A 400 16.98 5.53 -8.80
C ASP A 400 16.72 6.60 -7.71
N TYR A 401 17.74 7.39 -7.41
CA TYR A 401 17.66 8.50 -6.46
C TYR A 401 16.86 9.70 -6.99
N ALA A 402 16.42 9.72 -8.26
CA ALA A 402 15.50 10.74 -8.75
C ALA A 402 14.11 10.60 -8.10
N VAL A 403 13.74 9.39 -7.66
CA VAL A 403 12.49 9.13 -6.94
C VAL A 403 12.36 9.99 -5.68
N LEU A 404 13.47 10.31 -5.01
CA LEU A 404 13.47 11.13 -3.78
C LEU A 404 12.91 12.54 -4.00
N ASN A 405 13.04 13.06 -5.22
CA ASN A 405 12.52 14.37 -5.62
C ASN A 405 11.06 14.30 -6.13
N LYS A 406 10.48 13.10 -6.30
CA LYS A 406 9.09 12.97 -6.74
C LYS A 406 8.15 13.33 -5.58
N PRO A 407 7.19 14.26 -5.77
CA PRO A 407 6.25 14.64 -4.72
C PRO A 407 5.47 13.45 -4.15
N SER A 408 5.10 12.47 -4.98
CA SER A 408 4.38 11.27 -4.55
C SER A 408 5.17 10.41 -3.57
N PHE A 409 6.48 10.22 -3.82
CA PHE A 409 7.35 9.49 -2.91
C PHE A 409 7.56 10.26 -1.60
N PHE A 410 7.85 11.55 -1.71
CA PHE A 410 8.12 12.42 -0.57
C PHE A 410 6.92 12.52 0.38
N GLU A 411 5.71 12.74 -0.15
CA GLU A 411 4.49 12.79 0.66
C GLU A 411 4.17 11.44 1.30
N ARG A 412 4.37 10.31 0.57
CA ARG A 412 4.23 8.97 1.16
C ARG A 412 5.22 8.71 2.29
N PHE A 413 6.47 9.12 2.13
CA PHE A 413 7.50 8.95 3.15
C PHE A 413 7.21 9.77 4.41
N ILE A 414 6.78 11.04 4.24
CA ILE A 414 6.36 11.89 5.36
C ILE A 414 5.19 11.26 6.12
N ARG A 415 4.19 10.72 5.44
CA ARG A 415 3.07 10.02 6.08
C ARG A 415 3.50 8.80 6.90
N TRP A 416 4.53 8.08 6.46
CA TRP A 416 5.05 6.92 7.17
C TRP A 416 5.80 7.28 8.46
N ILE A 417 6.49 8.43 8.45
CA ILE A 417 7.26 8.92 9.61
C ILE A 417 6.37 9.63 10.65
N CYS A 418 5.26 10.28 10.26
CA CYS A 418 4.46 11.17 11.14
C CYS A 418 3.29 10.55 11.94
#